data_AF-A0A6G9D442-F1
#
_entry.id   AF-A0A6G9D442-F1
#
_cell.length_a   1.000
_cell.length_b   1.000
_cell.length_c   1.000
_cell.angle_alpha   90.00
_cell.angle_beta   90.00
_cell.angle_gamma   90.00
#
_symmetry.space_group_name_H-M   'P 1'
#
loop_
_entity.id
_entity.type
_entity.pdbx_description
1 polymer ?
#
loop_
_entity_poly.entity_id
_entity_poly.type
_entity_poly.pdbx_seq_one_letter_code
_entity_poly.pdbx_strand_id
1 'polypeptide(L)'
;MTVPGSEMGLKLNSAWIDDLRWHRDQYGQSRFQWTSSDALLAATEFTRGRQSFTTLSELRELSQARRSAAAYATVCQRAFGEAARHARRGLETTTSWSAVARELDTTVVTCSASSHFSIWSQAHERTNPQVARVQKIVDGLYFSNPLIRAWELKQLWDLYAAAEDILEDTLIDLAVELDGFRRADDIAQAADVRTLAGLGHRIKSQRAQRGAIGDPRRTPHQYS
;
A
#
# COMPACT_ATOMS: atom_id res chain seq x y z
N MET A 1 -44.39 6.30 15.87
CA MET A 1 -43.39 5.34 16.38
C MET A 1 -42.09 5.61 15.66
N THR A 2 -41.20 6.36 16.28
CA THR A 2 -39.82 6.57 15.84
C THR A 2 -39.02 5.31 16.17
N VAL A 3 -38.30 4.78 15.19
CA VAL A 3 -37.49 3.56 15.34
C VAL A 3 -36.34 3.86 16.32
N PRO A 4 -36.26 3.20 17.49
CA PRO A 4 -35.23 3.51 18.52
C PRO A 4 -33.79 3.19 18.09
N GLY A 5 -33.60 2.53 16.94
CA GLY A 5 -32.29 2.12 16.45
C GLY A 5 -31.50 3.23 15.74
N SER A 6 -32.15 4.24 15.16
CA SER A 6 -31.46 5.23 14.33
C SER A 6 -30.64 6.23 15.14
N GLU A 7 -31.14 6.69 16.30
CA GLU A 7 -30.37 7.61 17.15
C GLU A 7 -29.19 6.95 17.83
N MET A 8 -29.32 5.67 18.19
CA MET A 8 -28.24 4.91 18.83
C MET A 8 -27.16 4.51 17.81
N GLY A 9 -27.55 4.15 16.59
CA GLY A 9 -26.63 3.95 15.45
C GLY A 9 -25.89 5.22 15.05
N LEU A 10 -26.60 6.36 14.93
CA LEU A 10 -25.99 7.66 14.66
C LEU A 10 -24.98 8.09 15.75
N LYS A 11 -25.27 7.84 17.04
CA LYS A 11 -24.35 8.13 18.16
C LYS A 11 -23.12 7.22 18.19
N LEU A 12 -23.26 5.94 17.83
CA LEU A 12 -22.13 5.02 17.69
C LEU A 12 -21.24 5.42 16.49
N ASN A 13 -21.85 5.93 15.42
CA ASN A 13 -21.15 6.35 14.21
C ASN A 13 -20.37 7.65 14.38
N SER A 14 -20.91 8.62 15.13
CA SER A 14 -20.14 9.82 15.51
C SER A 14 -18.97 9.47 16.41
N ALA A 15 -19.17 8.52 17.35
CA ALA A 15 -18.10 8.09 18.26
C ALA A 15 -16.90 7.49 17.51
N TRP A 16 -17.10 6.67 16.47
CA TRP A 16 -15.98 6.10 15.73
C TRP A 16 -15.15 7.14 14.95
N ILE A 17 -15.80 8.18 14.45
CA ILE A 17 -15.11 9.29 13.77
C ILE A 17 -14.31 10.10 14.79
N ASP A 18 -14.88 10.38 15.95
CA ASP A 18 -14.19 11.10 17.02
C ASP A 18 -13.02 10.27 17.59
N ASP A 19 -13.19 8.96 17.75
CA ASP A 19 -12.13 8.02 18.13
C ASP A 19 -10.99 8.02 17.09
N LEU A 20 -11.32 7.99 15.79
CA LEU A 20 -10.31 8.05 14.73
C LEU A 20 -9.57 9.39 14.75
N ARG A 21 -10.27 10.51 14.95
CA ARG A 21 -9.65 11.83 15.06
C ARG A 21 -8.71 11.90 16.24
N TRP A 22 -9.16 11.46 17.42
CA TRP A 22 -8.31 11.39 18.60
C TRP A 22 -7.07 10.50 18.33
N HIS A 23 -7.26 9.34 17.70
CA HIS A 23 -6.17 8.43 17.36
C HIS A 23 -5.14 9.07 16.43
N ARG A 24 -5.61 9.82 15.42
CA ARG A 24 -4.76 10.59 14.51
C ARG A 24 -4.07 11.76 15.22
N ASP A 25 -4.75 12.45 16.14
CA ASP A 25 -4.13 13.53 16.91
C ASP A 25 -3.02 13.01 17.85
N GLN A 26 -3.17 11.79 18.39
CA GLN A 26 -2.16 11.20 19.27
C GLN A 26 -0.96 10.61 18.53
N TYR A 27 -1.19 9.98 17.37
CA TYR A 27 -0.16 9.21 16.67
C TYR A 27 0.27 9.80 15.32
N GLY A 28 -0.37 10.91 14.89
CA GLY A 28 -0.16 11.50 13.58
C GLY A 28 -0.62 10.57 12.46
N GLN A 29 0.35 10.11 11.66
CA GLN A 29 0.12 9.26 10.50
C GLN A 29 -0.35 7.85 10.89
N SER A 30 0.28 7.22 11.87
CA SER A 30 -0.01 5.85 12.32
C SER A 30 0.53 5.65 13.72
N ARG A 31 -0.08 4.75 14.51
CA ARG A 31 0.50 4.27 15.77
C ARG A 31 1.90 3.68 15.59
N PHE A 32 2.20 3.18 14.40
CA PHE A 32 3.50 2.60 14.05
C PHE A 32 4.53 3.63 13.61
N GLN A 33 4.12 4.89 13.39
CA GLN A 33 4.99 6.02 13.05
C GLN A 33 5.96 5.73 11.91
N TRP A 34 5.44 5.18 10.81
CA TRP A 34 6.26 4.86 9.65
C TRP A 34 6.82 6.13 9.01
N THR A 35 8.03 6.00 8.47
CA THR A 35 8.82 7.06 7.85
C THR A 35 9.27 6.64 6.45
N SER A 36 9.85 7.57 5.68
CA SER A 36 10.44 7.25 4.38
C SER A 36 11.57 6.21 4.49
N SER A 37 12.29 6.21 5.61
CA SER A 37 13.32 5.21 5.89
C SER A 37 12.72 3.82 6.07
N ASP A 38 11.52 3.71 6.61
CA ASP A 38 10.83 2.42 6.75
C ASP A 38 10.42 1.84 5.40
N ALA A 39 10.05 2.68 4.43
CA ALA A 39 9.76 2.21 3.06
C ALA A 39 11.02 1.61 2.40
N LEU A 40 12.18 2.23 2.61
CA LEU A 40 13.46 1.68 2.15
C LEU A 40 13.79 0.38 2.89
N LEU A 41 13.61 0.32 4.21
CA LEU A 41 13.82 -0.91 4.99
C LEU A 41 12.92 -2.04 4.48
N ALA A 42 11.63 -1.77 4.29
CA ALA A 42 10.67 -2.70 3.73
C ALA A 42 11.07 -3.18 2.32
N ALA A 43 11.56 -2.29 1.46
CA ALA A 43 12.10 -2.68 0.15
C ALA A 43 13.31 -3.63 0.28
N THR A 44 14.21 -3.34 1.21
CA THR A 44 15.42 -4.16 1.43
C THR A 44 15.14 -5.55 2.02
N GLU A 45 13.99 -5.78 2.64
CA GLU A 45 13.55 -7.13 3.04
C GLU A 45 13.50 -8.07 1.83
N PHE A 46 13.07 -7.56 0.67
CA PHE A 46 12.93 -8.35 -0.57
C PHE A 46 14.26 -8.52 -1.32
N THR A 47 15.26 -7.70 -1.04
CA THR A 47 16.61 -7.78 -1.63
C THR A 47 17.64 -8.38 -0.67
N ARG A 48 17.20 -8.88 0.50
CA ARG A 48 18.07 -9.42 1.56
C ARG A 48 19.13 -8.40 2.02
N GLY A 49 18.75 -7.13 2.11
CA GLY A 49 19.64 -6.04 2.53
C GLY A 49 20.52 -5.47 1.42
N ARG A 50 20.45 -5.99 0.19
CA ARG A 50 21.25 -5.49 -0.93
C ARG A 50 20.73 -4.16 -1.45
N GLN A 51 21.63 -3.20 -1.65
CA GLN A 51 21.31 -1.84 -2.10
C GLN A 51 21.99 -1.44 -3.42
N SER A 52 22.94 -2.23 -3.91
CA SER A 52 23.69 -1.93 -5.14
C SER A 52 23.64 -3.10 -6.12
N PHE A 53 23.34 -2.76 -7.37
CA PHE A 53 23.07 -3.68 -8.46
C PHE A 53 23.70 -3.11 -9.73
N THR A 54 24.37 -3.93 -10.52
CA THR A 54 25.15 -3.54 -11.69
C THR A 54 25.10 -4.57 -12.83
N THR A 55 24.47 -5.73 -12.64
CA THR A 55 24.47 -6.83 -13.63
C THR A 55 23.07 -7.26 -14.08
N LEU A 56 23.00 -8.01 -15.19
CA LEU A 56 21.75 -8.61 -15.67
C LEU A 56 21.17 -9.66 -14.70
N SER A 57 22.02 -10.38 -13.97
CA SER A 57 21.55 -11.33 -12.95
C SER A 57 20.84 -10.58 -11.83
N GLU A 58 21.43 -9.48 -11.39
CA GLU A 58 20.88 -8.60 -10.37
C GLU A 58 19.60 -7.89 -10.83
N LEU A 59 19.49 -7.55 -12.11
CA LEU A 59 18.23 -7.06 -12.69
C LEU A 59 17.09 -8.09 -12.58
N ARG A 60 17.40 -9.40 -12.79
CA ARG A 60 16.43 -10.48 -12.57
C ARG A 60 16.04 -10.61 -11.10
N GLU A 61 17.02 -10.51 -10.21
CA GLU A 61 16.78 -10.53 -8.76
C GLU A 61 15.88 -9.37 -8.34
N LEU A 62 16.13 -8.15 -8.83
CA LEU A 62 15.27 -6.98 -8.60
C LEU A 62 13.85 -7.18 -9.13
N SER A 63 13.70 -7.76 -10.33
CA SER A 63 12.37 -8.05 -10.88
C SER A 63 11.60 -9.04 -10.01
N GLN A 64 12.27 -10.08 -9.51
CA GLN A 64 11.68 -11.01 -8.55
C GLN A 64 11.33 -10.32 -7.23
N ALA A 65 12.24 -9.51 -6.67
CA ALA A 65 12.02 -8.79 -5.42
C ALA A 65 10.80 -7.85 -5.53
N ARG A 66 10.71 -7.08 -6.62
CA ARG A 66 9.58 -6.18 -6.91
C ARG A 66 8.26 -6.93 -7.02
N ARG A 67 8.23 -8.08 -7.71
CA ARG A 67 7.01 -8.93 -7.77
C ARG A 67 6.59 -9.46 -6.41
N SER A 68 7.56 -9.89 -5.60
CA SER A 68 7.30 -10.34 -4.22
C SER A 68 6.75 -9.20 -3.36
N ALA A 69 7.31 -7.99 -3.46
CA ALA A 69 6.83 -6.80 -2.78
C ALA A 69 5.40 -6.43 -3.20
N ALA A 70 5.10 -6.44 -4.51
CA ALA A 70 3.77 -6.19 -5.05
C ALA A 70 2.73 -7.20 -4.54
N ALA A 71 3.11 -8.49 -4.47
CA ALA A 71 2.25 -9.52 -3.89
C ALA A 71 2.01 -9.27 -2.40
N TYR A 72 3.04 -8.86 -1.65
CA TYR A 72 2.92 -8.52 -0.23
C TYR A 72 2.01 -7.30 -0.01
N ALA A 73 2.19 -6.24 -0.79
CA ALA A 73 1.36 -5.03 -0.78
C ALA A 73 -0.11 -5.36 -1.11
N THR A 74 -0.35 -6.30 -2.05
CA THR A 74 -1.70 -6.78 -2.38
C THR A 74 -2.39 -7.45 -1.19
N VAL A 75 -1.66 -8.23 -0.38
CA VAL A 75 -2.21 -8.82 0.87
C VAL A 75 -2.63 -7.71 1.83
N CYS A 76 -1.78 -6.69 2.02
CA CYS A 76 -2.10 -5.51 2.85
C CYS A 76 -3.33 -4.76 2.32
N GLN A 77 -3.43 -4.56 1.00
CA GLN A 77 -4.57 -3.92 0.35
C GLN A 77 -5.88 -4.67 0.61
N ARG A 78 -5.88 -6.00 0.54
CA ARG A 78 -7.06 -6.82 0.80
C ARG A 78 -7.48 -6.78 2.27
N ALA A 79 -6.52 -6.76 3.19
CA ALA A 79 -6.77 -6.57 4.62
C ALA A 79 -7.39 -5.20 4.90
N PHE A 80 -6.84 -4.15 4.31
CA PHE A 80 -7.41 -2.80 4.32
C PHE A 80 -8.84 -2.80 3.78
N GLY A 81 -9.07 -3.42 2.61
CA GLY A 81 -10.39 -3.50 1.98
C GLY A 81 -11.44 -4.18 2.84
N GLU A 82 -11.05 -5.21 3.60
CA GLU A 82 -11.93 -5.85 4.58
C GLU A 82 -12.33 -4.88 5.69
N ALA A 83 -11.35 -4.23 6.32
CA ALA A 83 -11.60 -3.28 7.40
C ALA A 83 -12.42 -2.08 6.94
N ALA A 84 -12.12 -1.51 5.77
CA ALA A 84 -12.88 -0.41 5.17
C ALA A 84 -14.34 -0.81 4.89
N ARG A 85 -14.58 -2.05 4.47
CA ARG A 85 -15.94 -2.59 4.27
C ARG A 85 -16.70 -2.71 5.60
N HIS A 86 -16.03 -3.12 6.68
CA HIS A 86 -16.63 -3.14 8.01
C HIS A 86 -16.95 -1.74 8.52
N ALA A 87 -16.03 -0.79 8.35
CA ALA A 87 -16.26 0.62 8.67
C ALA A 87 -17.46 1.19 7.91
N ARG A 88 -17.55 0.93 6.59
CA ARG A 88 -18.69 1.37 5.77
C ARG A 88 -20.03 0.81 6.25
N ARG A 89 -20.06 -0.45 6.68
CA ARG A 89 -21.27 -1.08 7.21
C ARG A 89 -21.69 -0.47 8.55
N GLY A 90 -20.72 -0.15 9.41
CA GLY A 90 -20.98 0.47 10.70
C GLY A 90 -21.51 1.89 10.58
N LEU A 91 -20.90 2.73 9.74
CA LEU A 91 -21.32 4.13 9.51
C LEU A 91 -22.70 4.31 8.85
N GLU A 92 -23.48 3.24 8.68
CA GLU A 92 -24.80 3.18 8.00
C GLU A 92 -24.82 3.72 6.55
N THR A 93 -23.67 4.10 5.99
CA THR A 93 -23.50 4.50 4.59
C THR A 93 -23.35 3.27 3.70
N THR A 94 -24.40 2.44 3.62
CA THR A 94 -24.36 1.18 2.85
C THR A 94 -24.33 1.38 1.33
N THR A 95 -24.57 2.59 0.83
CA THR A 95 -24.57 2.90 -0.61
C THR A 95 -23.37 3.70 -1.08
N SER A 96 -22.62 4.36 -0.19
CA SER A 96 -21.51 5.24 -0.57
C SER A 96 -20.22 4.94 0.20
N TRP A 97 -19.08 5.06 -0.49
CA TRP A 97 -17.75 5.06 0.12
C TRP A 97 -17.28 6.45 0.55
N SER A 98 -18.00 7.52 0.21
CA SER A 98 -17.52 8.90 0.38
C SER A 98 -17.14 9.24 1.82
N ALA A 99 -17.94 8.84 2.80
CA ALA A 99 -17.66 9.08 4.22
C ALA A 99 -16.37 8.35 4.64
N VAL A 100 -16.27 7.05 4.36
CA VAL A 100 -15.09 6.25 4.69
C VAL A 100 -13.84 6.76 3.97
N ALA A 101 -13.93 7.07 2.69
CA ALA A 101 -12.82 7.60 1.90
C ALA A 101 -12.31 8.93 2.46
N ARG A 102 -13.22 9.82 2.86
CA ARG A 102 -12.88 11.09 3.50
C ARG A 102 -12.16 10.87 4.84
N GLU A 103 -12.70 10.04 5.72
CA GLU A 103 -12.08 9.83 7.04
C GLU A 103 -10.71 9.12 6.93
N LEU A 104 -10.52 8.30 5.89
CA LEU A 104 -9.28 7.56 5.66
C LEU A 104 -8.28 8.28 4.74
N ASP A 105 -8.50 9.56 4.41
CA ASP A 105 -7.67 10.35 3.49
C ASP A 105 -7.32 9.58 2.21
N THR A 106 -8.34 9.02 1.56
CA THR A 106 -8.20 8.24 0.34
C THR A 106 -9.35 8.49 -0.64
N THR A 107 -9.36 7.80 -1.77
CA THR A 107 -10.39 7.95 -2.79
C THR A 107 -11.50 6.91 -2.64
N VAL A 108 -12.70 7.26 -3.12
CA VAL A 108 -13.83 6.32 -3.26
C VAL A 108 -13.44 5.11 -4.10
N VAL A 109 -12.68 5.33 -5.18
CA VAL A 109 -12.20 4.26 -6.06
C VAL A 109 -11.28 3.31 -5.31
N THR A 110 -10.36 3.83 -4.51
CA THR A 110 -9.44 3.03 -3.68
C THR A 110 -10.21 2.16 -2.69
N CYS A 111 -11.14 2.73 -1.92
CA CYS A 111 -11.96 1.95 -0.99
C CYS A 111 -12.78 0.86 -1.70
N SER A 112 -13.42 1.22 -2.81
CA SER A 112 -14.25 0.30 -3.58
C SER A 112 -13.43 -0.85 -4.18
N ALA A 113 -12.30 -0.56 -4.82
CA ALA A 113 -11.42 -1.55 -5.43
C ALA A 113 -10.82 -2.48 -4.38
N SER A 114 -10.27 -1.94 -3.29
CA SER A 114 -9.71 -2.75 -2.20
C SER A 114 -10.77 -3.64 -1.54
N SER A 115 -11.98 -3.13 -1.33
CA SER A 115 -13.10 -3.94 -0.84
C SER A 115 -13.48 -5.06 -1.81
N HIS A 116 -13.46 -4.79 -3.12
CA HIS A 116 -13.74 -5.81 -4.13
C HIS A 116 -12.69 -6.91 -4.10
N PHE A 117 -11.39 -6.56 -4.08
CA PHE A 117 -10.30 -7.53 -3.96
C PHE A 117 -10.38 -8.36 -2.67
N SER A 118 -10.80 -7.74 -1.56
CA SER A 118 -11.03 -8.44 -0.30
C SER A 118 -12.13 -9.50 -0.40
N ILE A 119 -13.28 -9.17 -1.04
CA ILE A 119 -14.42 -10.09 -1.20
C ILE A 119 -14.02 -11.35 -1.98
N TRP A 120 -13.22 -11.21 -3.02
CA TRP A 120 -12.78 -12.31 -3.88
C TRP A 120 -11.54 -13.04 -3.37
N SER A 121 -11.13 -12.81 -2.12
CA SER A 121 -9.97 -13.45 -1.50
C SER A 121 -10.37 -14.30 -0.30
N GLN A 122 -9.64 -15.38 -0.06
CA GLN A 122 -9.78 -16.20 1.14
C GLN A 122 -9.11 -15.52 2.34
N ALA A 123 -9.52 -15.88 3.57
CA ALA A 123 -9.01 -15.24 4.79
C ALA A 123 -7.47 -15.34 4.93
N HIS A 124 -6.89 -16.47 4.54
CA HIS A 124 -5.43 -16.67 4.59
C HIS A 124 -4.67 -15.83 3.55
N GLU A 125 -5.33 -15.36 2.50
CA GLU A 125 -4.75 -14.50 1.45
C GLU A 125 -4.82 -13.00 1.80
N ARG A 126 -5.35 -12.69 2.99
CA ARG A 126 -5.50 -11.34 3.55
C ARG A 126 -4.63 -11.12 4.78
N THR A 127 -3.77 -12.09 5.09
CA THR A 127 -2.92 -12.03 6.27
C THR A 127 -1.48 -12.32 5.90
N ASN A 128 -0.59 -11.57 6.53
CA ASN A 128 0.85 -11.75 6.54
C ASN A 128 1.34 -11.32 7.95
N PRO A 129 2.62 -11.52 8.30
CA PRO A 129 3.11 -11.18 9.63
C PRO A 129 2.85 -9.71 10.04
N GLN A 130 2.96 -8.75 9.12
CA GLN A 130 2.72 -7.34 9.44
C GLN A 130 1.23 -7.01 9.59
N VAL A 131 0.37 -7.56 8.73
CA VAL A 131 -1.10 -7.42 8.88
C VAL A 131 -1.55 -8.01 10.22
N ALA A 132 -1.07 -9.21 10.57
CA ALA A 132 -1.40 -9.85 11.84
C ALA A 132 -0.90 -9.01 13.04
N ARG A 133 0.29 -8.40 12.93
CA ARG A 133 0.83 -7.48 13.94
C ARG A 133 -0.04 -6.24 14.11
N VAL A 134 -0.45 -5.60 13.00
CA VAL A 134 -1.35 -4.43 13.03
C VAL A 134 -2.68 -4.79 13.68
N GLN A 135 -3.31 -5.89 13.23
CA GLN A 135 -4.58 -6.36 13.78
C GLN A 135 -4.47 -6.60 15.29
N LYS A 136 -3.46 -7.35 15.74
CA LYS A 136 -3.25 -7.64 17.17
C LYS A 136 -3.11 -6.36 18.01
N ILE A 137 -2.38 -5.36 17.51
CA ILE A 137 -2.16 -4.10 18.23
C ILE A 137 -3.44 -3.27 18.27
N VAL A 138 -4.15 -3.16 17.14
CA VAL A 138 -5.41 -2.43 17.06
C VAL A 138 -6.48 -3.09 17.94
N ASP A 139 -6.52 -4.42 18.00
CA ASP A 139 -7.47 -5.17 18.84
C ASP A 139 -7.22 -4.97 20.34
N GLY A 140 -6.00 -4.58 20.72
CA GLY A 140 -5.65 -4.24 22.09
C GLY A 140 -5.98 -2.80 22.52
N LEU A 141 -6.50 -1.96 21.61
CA LEU A 141 -6.87 -0.57 21.94
C LEU A 141 -8.22 -0.52 22.65
N TYR A 142 -8.32 0.34 23.67
CA TYR A 142 -9.56 0.52 24.45
C TYR A 142 -10.76 0.98 23.63
N PHE A 143 -10.52 1.77 22.58
CA PHE A 143 -11.52 2.34 21.66
C PHE A 143 -11.35 1.77 20.24
N SER A 144 -10.89 0.52 20.14
CA SER A 144 -10.71 -0.15 18.85
C SER A 144 -12.02 -0.18 18.06
N ASN A 145 -11.97 0.28 16.82
CA ASN A 145 -13.12 0.24 15.91
C ASN A 145 -12.67 -0.03 14.46
N PRO A 146 -13.59 -0.41 13.55
CA PRO A 146 -13.24 -0.73 12.17
C PRO A 146 -12.61 0.41 11.38
N LEU A 147 -12.90 1.69 11.71
CA LEU A 147 -12.27 2.84 11.05
C LEU A 147 -10.78 2.96 11.45
N ILE A 148 -10.46 2.83 12.73
CA ILE A 148 -9.05 2.82 13.20
C ILE A 148 -8.30 1.65 12.58
N ARG A 149 -8.93 0.46 12.52
CA ARG A 149 -8.32 -0.70 11.86
C ARG A 149 -8.08 -0.44 10.36
N ALA A 150 -9.04 0.16 9.67
CA ALA A 150 -8.89 0.50 8.26
C ALA A 150 -7.80 1.55 8.05
N TRP A 151 -7.69 2.55 8.95
CA TRP A 151 -6.64 3.54 8.93
C TRP A 151 -5.26 2.89 9.05
N GLU A 152 -5.02 2.09 10.09
CA GLU A 152 -3.71 1.47 10.30
C GLU A 152 -3.31 0.49 9.19
N LEU A 153 -4.28 -0.27 8.65
CA LEU A 153 -4.02 -1.17 7.52
C LEU A 153 -3.80 -0.40 6.21
N LYS A 154 -4.42 0.76 6.02
CA LYS A 154 -4.14 1.65 4.88
C LYS A 154 -2.70 2.10 4.94
N GLN A 155 -2.27 2.62 6.08
CA GLN A 155 -0.90 3.10 6.28
C GLN A 155 0.13 1.97 6.04
N LEU A 156 -0.23 0.71 6.38
CA LEU A 156 0.64 -0.46 6.13
C LEU A 156 0.74 -0.77 4.64
N TRP A 157 -0.40 -0.74 3.96
CA TRP A 157 -0.44 -0.96 2.51
C TRP A 157 0.35 0.12 1.78
N ASP A 158 0.14 1.37 2.17
CA ASP A 158 0.86 2.55 1.71
C ASP A 158 2.39 2.41 1.84
N LEU A 159 2.87 1.93 2.99
CA LEU A 159 4.29 1.58 3.21
C LEU A 159 4.83 0.56 2.20
N TYR A 160 4.12 -0.56 2.00
CA TYR A 160 4.58 -1.61 1.10
C TYR A 160 4.39 -1.26 -0.38
N ALA A 161 3.44 -0.37 -0.72
CA ALA A 161 3.34 0.22 -2.05
C ALA A 161 4.53 1.14 -2.34
N ALA A 162 4.95 1.96 -1.36
CA ALA A 162 6.16 2.76 -1.48
C ALA A 162 7.42 1.89 -1.62
N ALA A 163 7.49 0.76 -0.92
CA ALA A 163 8.59 -0.21 -1.09
C ALA A 163 8.62 -0.83 -2.49
N GLU A 164 7.45 -1.16 -3.06
CA GLU A 164 7.33 -1.62 -4.45
C GLU A 164 7.83 -0.55 -5.44
N ASP A 165 7.43 0.71 -5.25
CA ASP A 165 7.88 1.84 -6.06
C ASP A 165 9.40 2.01 -6.02
N ILE A 166 10.03 1.89 -4.85
CA ILE A 166 11.50 1.97 -4.70
C ILE A 166 12.19 0.85 -5.50
N LEU A 167 11.65 -0.37 -5.45
CA LEU A 167 12.19 -1.50 -6.20
C LEU A 167 11.99 -1.33 -7.72
N GLU A 168 10.85 -0.77 -8.15
CA GLU A 168 10.60 -0.44 -9.55
C GLU A 168 11.54 0.67 -10.04
N ASP A 169 11.74 1.73 -9.27
CA ASP A 169 12.67 2.81 -9.58
C ASP A 169 14.08 2.25 -9.78
N THR A 170 14.55 1.41 -8.84
CA THR A 170 15.88 0.77 -8.90
C THR A 170 16.02 -0.16 -10.10
N LEU A 171 14.98 -0.96 -10.40
CA LEU A 171 14.95 -1.86 -11.54
C LEU A 171 15.06 -1.10 -12.87
N ILE A 172 14.29 -0.02 -13.01
CA ILE A 172 14.27 0.80 -14.23
C ILE A 172 15.58 1.56 -14.40
N ASP A 173 16.16 2.08 -13.31
CA ASP A 173 17.45 2.74 -13.37
C ASP A 173 18.55 1.77 -13.81
N LEU A 174 18.62 0.57 -13.24
CA LEU A 174 19.57 -0.46 -13.68
C LEU A 174 19.35 -0.89 -15.13
N ALA A 175 18.09 -1.04 -15.56
CA ALA A 175 17.79 -1.39 -16.95
C ALA A 175 18.30 -0.32 -17.94
N VAL A 176 18.20 0.96 -17.57
CA VAL A 176 18.72 2.09 -18.36
C VAL A 176 20.25 2.15 -18.30
N GLU A 177 20.86 1.90 -17.14
CA GLU A 177 22.33 1.89 -17.00
C GLU A 177 23.00 0.76 -17.78
N LEU A 178 22.32 -0.39 -17.92
CA LEU A 178 22.80 -1.51 -18.73
C LEU A 178 22.63 -1.28 -20.24
N ASP A 179 21.81 -0.30 -20.62
CA ASP A 179 21.62 0.07 -22.02
C ASP A 179 22.94 0.57 -22.63
N GLY A 180 23.25 0.12 -23.84
CA GLY A 180 24.56 0.35 -24.47
C GLY A 180 25.70 -0.59 -24.03
N PHE A 181 25.57 -1.32 -22.91
CA PHE A 181 26.56 -2.33 -22.46
C PHE A 181 26.10 -3.78 -22.63
N ARG A 182 24.78 -3.98 -22.79
CA ARG A 182 24.13 -5.30 -22.96
C ARG A 182 23.13 -5.24 -24.11
N ARG A 183 22.74 -6.41 -24.63
CA ARG A 183 21.71 -6.48 -25.67
C ARG A 183 20.36 -6.11 -25.07
N ALA A 184 19.59 -5.28 -25.77
CA ALA A 184 18.28 -4.82 -25.30
C ALA A 184 17.31 -5.99 -25.00
N ASP A 185 17.38 -7.09 -25.77
CA ASP A 185 16.55 -8.28 -25.53
C ASP A 185 16.88 -8.95 -24.19
N ASP A 186 18.16 -9.02 -23.84
CA ASP A 186 18.61 -9.61 -22.56
C ASP A 186 18.15 -8.77 -21.38
N ILE A 187 18.17 -7.43 -21.53
CA ILE A 187 17.66 -6.48 -20.52
C ILE A 187 16.16 -6.64 -20.36
N ALA A 188 15.40 -6.71 -21.46
CA ALA A 188 13.95 -6.90 -21.42
C ALA A 188 13.57 -8.22 -20.74
N GLN A 189 14.24 -9.32 -21.10
CA GLN A 189 14.03 -10.61 -20.46
C GLN A 189 14.39 -10.56 -18.97
N ALA A 190 15.51 -9.91 -18.61
CA ALA A 190 15.93 -9.79 -17.21
C ALA A 190 14.96 -8.95 -16.37
N ALA A 191 14.35 -7.93 -16.96
CA ALA A 191 13.31 -7.09 -16.33
C ALA A 191 11.93 -7.78 -16.24
N ASP A 192 11.81 -9.05 -16.65
CA ASP A 192 10.54 -9.80 -16.76
C ASP A 192 9.54 -9.13 -17.73
N VAL A 193 10.04 -8.61 -18.85
CA VAL A 193 9.22 -8.01 -19.92
C VAL A 193 9.39 -8.78 -21.21
N ARG A 194 8.26 -9.15 -21.84
CA ARG A 194 8.25 -10.02 -23.04
C ARG A 194 8.78 -9.37 -24.31
N THR A 195 8.74 -8.04 -24.41
CA THR A 195 9.07 -7.31 -25.64
C THR A 195 9.85 -6.02 -25.34
N LEU A 196 10.70 -5.60 -26.29
CA LEU A 196 11.41 -4.33 -26.22
C LEU A 196 10.46 -3.14 -26.12
N ALA A 197 9.37 -3.16 -26.88
CA ALA A 197 8.33 -2.14 -26.80
C ALA A 197 7.69 -2.07 -25.41
N GLY A 198 7.47 -3.23 -24.77
CA GLY A 198 6.99 -3.31 -23.40
C GLY A 198 7.99 -2.70 -22.41
N LEU A 199 9.28 -2.97 -22.58
CA LEU A 199 10.33 -2.40 -21.72
C LEU A 199 10.35 -0.88 -21.88
N GLY A 200 10.34 -0.38 -23.11
CA GLY A 200 10.27 1.07 -23.38
C GLY A 200 9.03 1.73 -22.80
N HIS A 201 7.87 1.08 -22.87
CA HIS A 201 6.64 1.58 -22.25
C HIS A 201 6.74 1.64 -20.72
N ARG A 202 7.29 0.59 -20.09
CA ARG A 202 7.49 0.53 -18.64
C ARG A 202 8.42 1.65 -18.15
N ILE A 203 9.56 1.83 -18.82
CA ILE A 203 10.49 2.94 -18.54
C ILE A 203 9.76 4.28 -18.68
N LYS A 204 9.06 4.51 -19.80
CA LYS A 204 8.34 5.77 -20.03
C LYS A 204 7.27 6.03 -18.96
N SER A 205 6.51 5.01 -18.57
CA SER A 205 5.48 5.11 -17.53
C SER A 205 6.10 5.47 -16.18
N GLN A 206 7.16 4.77 -15.78
CA GLN A 206 7.86 5.05 -14.52
C GLN A 206 8.42 6.48 -14.55
N ARG A 207 9.05 6.93 -15.64
CA ARG A 207 9.61 8.29 -15.74
C ARG A 207 8.55 9.37 -15.72
N ALA A 208 7.38 9.11 -16.30
CA ALA A 208 6.25 10.04 -16.26
C ALA A 208 5.70 10.22 -14.83
N GLN A 209 5.59 9.11 -14.07
CA GLN A 209 5.01 9.10 -12.73
C GLN A 209 6.01 9.55 -11.65
N ARG A 210 7.21 8.96 -11.67
CA ARG A 210 8.20 9.02 -10.59
C ARG A 210 9.41 9.87 -10.94
N GLY A 211 9.68 10.09 -12.23
CA GLY A 211 10.84 10.87 -12.69
C GLY A 211 12.17 10.12 -12.72
N ALA A 212 13.25 10.84 -13.04
CA ALA A 212 14.62 10.33 -13.09
C ALA A 212 15.29 10.34 -11.71
N ILE A 213 16.52 9.82 -11.61
CA ILE A 213 17.30 9.84 -10.36
C ILE A 213 17.41 11.28 -9.85
N GLY A 214 17.12 11.49 -8.57
CA GLY A 214 17.09 12.81 -7.93
C GLY A 214 15.78 13.59 -8.07
N ASP A 215 14.77 13.05 -8.78
CA ASP A 215 13.46 13.70 -8.87
C ASP A 215 12.72 13.63 -7.51
N PRO A 216 12.19 14.75 -6.98
CA PRO A 216 11.46 14.78 -5.71
C PRO A 216 10.24 13.85 -5.66
N ARG A 217 9.65 13.51 -6.82
CA ARG A 217 8.50 12.60 -6.92
C ARG A 217 8.82 11.15 -6.53
N ARG A 218 10.11 10.82 -6.37
CA ARG A 218 10.55 9.51 -5.89
C ARG A 218 10.45 9.35 -4.38
N THR A 219 10.36 10.45 -3.64
CA THR A 219 10.20 10.40 -2.19
C THR A 219 8.74 10.05 -1.86
N PRO A 220 8.48 9.03 -1.02
CA PRO A 220 7.11 8.67 -0.67
C PRO A 220 6.40 9.83 0.05
N HIS A 221 5.26 10.27 -0.48
CA HIS A 221 4.54 11.45 0.00
C HIS A 221 3.93 11.31 1.41
N GLN A 222 3.78 10.09 1.92
CA GLN A 222 3.06 9.79 3.16
C GLN A 222 3.82 10.12 4.44
N TYR A 223 5.09 10.50 4.33
CA TYR A 223 6.00 10.71 5.47
C TYR A 223 6.50 12.16 5.59
N SER A 224 5.85 13.07 4.86
CA SER A 224 6.14 14.52 4.81
C SER A 224 5.30 15.30 5.80
#